data_AF-A0A917TIU5-F1
#
_entry.id   AF-A0A917TIU5-F1
#
_cell.length_a   1.000
_cell.length_b   1.000
_cell.length_c   1.000
_cell.angle_alpha   90.00
_cell.angle_beta   90.00
_cell.angle_gamma   90.00
#
_symmetry.space_group_name_H-M   'P 1'
#
loop_
_entity.id
_entity.type
_entity.pdbx_description
1 polymer ?
#
loop_
_entity_poly.entity_id
_entity_poly.type
_entity_poly.pdbx_seq_one_letter_code
_entity_poly.pdbx_strand_id
1 'polypeptide(L)'
;MTEKRSIFELIGGQEKVDELVDAFYHLVSKHPDLTPIFPDDLTETVRKQKQFLTQFLGGPLLYNEEHGHPKLRMRHLPFEITPSRKDAWLSCMDQALVKVKMEEPYHTIVLERLTRTAHHMMNTPENEKGESM
;
A
#
# COMPACT_ATOMS: atom_id res chain seq x y z
N MET A 1 19.44 -28.10 3.64
CA MET A 1 19.49 -26.63 3.55
C MET A 1 18.10 -26.14 3.92
N THR A 2 17.97 -25.32 4.96
CA THR A 2 16.65 -24.78 5.33
C THR A 2 16.36 -23.64 4.37
N GLU A 3 15.50 -23.88 3.37
CA GLU A 3 15.02 -22.84 2.46
C GLU A 3 14.36 -21.73 3.29
N LYS A 4 14.91 -20.51 3.20
CA LYS A 4 14.41 -19.35 3.93
C LYS A 4 13.16 -18.85 3.20
N ARG A 5 12.00 -19.32 3.63
CA ARG A 5 10.70 -18.89 3.06
C ARG A 5 10.55 -17.37 3.11
N SER A 6 10.09 -16.80 2.01
CA SER A 6 9.75 -15.38 1.88
C SER A 6 8.52 -15.03 2.72
N ILE A 7 8.30 -13.74 3.02
CA ILE A 7 7.05 -13.32 3.69
C ILE A 7 5.86 -13.66 2.81
N PHE A 8 5.98 -13.47 1.50
CA PHE A 8 4.97 -13.84 0.52
C PHE A 8 4.50 -15.28 0.71
N GLU A 9 5.42 -16.26 0.75
CA GLU A 9 5.06 -17.67 0.97
C GLU A 9 4.47 -17.90 2.36
N LEU A 10 4.98 -17.21 3.39
CA LEU A 10 4.55 -17.39 4.77
C LEU A 10 3.13 -16.88 5.06
N ILE A 11 2.67 -15.86 4.32
CA ILE A 11 1.31 -15.31 4.48
C ILE A 11 0.25 -16.06 3.65
N GLY A 12 0.65 -17.02 2.82
CA GLY A 12 -0.26 -17.74 1.91
C GLY A 12 -0.18 -17.32 0.44
N GLY A 13 0.87 -16.62 0.04
CA GLY A 13 1.16 -16.34 -1.37
C GLY A 13 0.17 -15.36 -2.02
N GLN A 14 -0.09 -15.58 -3.31
CA GLN A 14 -0.84 -14.63 -4.15
C GLN A 14 -2.28 -14.44 -3.65
N GLU A 15 -2.93 -15.51 -3.19
CA GLU A 15 -4.30 -15.45 -2.69
C GLU A 15 -4.41 -14.47 -1.51
N LYS A 16 -3.47 -14.51 -0.56
CA LYS A 16 -3.47 -13.57 0.57
C LYS A 16 -3.17 -12.13 0.15
N VAL A 17 -2.26 -11.94 -0.81
CA VAL A 17 -1.99 -10.61 -1.37
C VAL A 17 -3.24 -10.05 -2.04
N ASP A 18 -3.95 -10.87 -2.80
CA ASP A 18 -5.16 -10.45 -3.49
C ASP A 18 -6.26 -10.04 -2.50
N GLU A 19 -6.52 -10.87 -1.49
CA GLU A 19 -7.45 -10.56 -0.40
C GLU A 19 -7.10 -9.25 0.31
N LEU A 20 -5.81 -9.07 0.63
CA LEU A 20 -5.32 -7.88 1.32
C LEU A 20 -5.53 -6.62 0.48
N VAL A 21 -5.13 -6.66 -0.79
CA VAL A 21 -5.23 -5.50 -1.68
C VAL A 21 -6.70 -5.15 -1.96
N ASP A 22 -7.55 -6.14 -2.15
CA ASP A 22 -8.98 -5.91 -2.39
C ASP A 22 -9.66 -5.31 -1.14
N ALA A 23 -9.35 -5.82 0.05
CA ALA A 23 -9.80 -5.25 1.32
C ALA A 23 -9.29 -3.82 1.51
N PHE A 24 -8.03 -3.57 1.16
CA PHE A 24 -7.39 -2.26 1.26
C PHE A 24 -8.06 -1.21 0.36
N TYR A 25 -8.24 -1.49 -0.94
CA TYR A 25 -8.87 -0.52 -1.85
C TYR A 25 -10.37 -0.34 -1.60
N HIS A 26 -11.04 -1.33 -1.02
CA HIS A 26 -12.40 -1.13 -0.51
C HIS A 26 -12.49 -0.06 0.59
N LEU A 27 -11.45 0.07 1.43
CA LEU A 27 -11.36 1.11 2.45
C LEU A 27 -10.93 2.45 1.85
N VAL A 28 -9.92 2.44 0.96
CA VAL A 28 -9.44 3.64 0.26
C VAL A 28 -10.55 4.34 -0.52
N SER A 29 -11.37 3.58 -1.26
CA SER A 29 -12.50 4.10 -2.06
C SER A 29 -13.60 4.77 -1.22
N LYS A 30 -13.54 4.65 0.11
CA LYS A 30 -14.51 5.24 1.05
C LYS A 30 -13.88 6.31 1.95
N HIS A 31 -12.57 6.51 1.88
CA HIS A 31 -11.87 7.43 2.77
C HIS A 31 -11.91 8.86 2.19
N PRO A 32 -12.45 9.85 2.91
CA PRO A 32 -12.65 11.21 2.39
C PRO A 32 -11.32 11.90 2.00
N ASP A 33 -10.23 11.63 2.71
CA ASP A 33 -8.92 12.22 2.39
C ASP A 33 -8.20 11.56 1.22
N LEU A 34 -8.54 10.30 0.89
CA LEU A 34 -7.85 9.52 -0.14
C LEU A 34 -8.61 9.58 -1.46
N THR A 35 -9.92 9.39 -1.45
CA THR A 35 -10.77 9.38 -2.67
C THR A 35 -10.46 10.52 -3.66
N PRO A 36 -10.17 11.77 -3.26
CA PRO A 36 -9.90 12.85 -4.22
C PRO A 36 -8.59 12.72 -5.00
N ILE A 37 -7.63 11.91 -4.53
CA ILE A 37 -6.33 11.71 -5.18
C ILE A 37 -6.19 10.35 -5.89
N PHE A 38 -7.24 9.53 -5.86
CA PHE A 38 -7.32 8.27 -6.60
C PHE A 38 -8.21 8.44 -7.84
N PRO A 39 -8.00 7.63 -8.90
CA PRO A 39 -8.93 7.60 -10.03
C PRO A 39 -10.28 7.01 -9.62
N ASP A 40 -11.34 7.40 -10.34
CA ASP A 40 -12.69 6.84 -10.15
C ASP A 40 -12.72 5.32 -10.39
N ASP A 41 -11.97 4.85 -11.40
CA ASP A 41 -11.75 3.43 -11.66
C ASP A 41 -10.43 2.96 -11.04
N LEU A 42 -10.54 2.13 -10.00
CA LEU A 42 -9.41 1.57 -9.29
C LEU A 42 -8.85 0.29 -9.91
N THR A 43 -9.44 -0.25 -10.98
CA THR A 43 -9.08 -1.57 -11.54
C THR A 43 -7.59 -1.71 -11.82
N GLU A 44 -7.00 -0.77 -12.55
CA GLU A 44 -5.55 -0.79 -12.84
C GLU A 44 -4.68 -0.48 -11.62
N THR A 45 -5.18 0.34 -10.70
CA THR A 45 -4.49 0.68 -9.45
C THR A 45 -4.36 -0.56 -8.56
N VAL A 46 -5.46 -1.30 -8.39
CA VAL A 46 -5.53 -2.57 -7.66
C VAL A 46 -4.59 -3.61 -8.27
N ARG A 47 -4.64 -3.78 -9.59
CA ARG A 47 -3.79 -4.75 -10.30
C ARG A 47 -2.30 -4.47 -10.08
N LYS A 48 -1.88 -3.22 -10.25
CA LYS A 48 -0.49 -2.80 -10.03
C LYS A 48 -0.06 -2.97 -8.58
N GLN A 49 -0.95 -2.71 -7.62
CA GLN A 49 -0.65 -2.92 -6.20
C GLN A 49 -0.49 -4.40 -5.84
N LYS A 50 -1.31 -5.30 -6.41
CA LYS A 50 -1.15 -6.76 -6.24
C LYS A 50 0.23 -7.20 -6.74
N GLN A 51 0.61 -6.80 -7.95
CA GLN A 51 1.93 -7.10 -8.51
C GLN A 51 3.07 -6.53 -7.65
N PHE A 52 2.93 -5.29 -7.20
CA PHE A 52 3.93 -4.64 -6.36
C PHE A 52 4.08 -5.35 -5.02
N LEU A 53 2.99 -5.65 -4.30
CA LEU A 53 3.06 -6.31 -3.00
C LEU A 53 3.57 -7.75 -3.09
N THR A 54 3.22 -8.50 -4.14
CA THR A 54 3.80 -9.82 -4.41
C THR A 54 5.32 -9.74 -4.45
N GLN A 55 5.86 -8.84 -5.28
CA GLN A 55 7.31 -8.62 -5.35
C GLN A 55 7.90 -8.09 -4.04
N PHE A 56 7.23 -7.12 -3.41
CA PHE A 56 7.70 -6.44 -2.19
C PHE A 56 7.85 -7.39 -0.99
N LEU A 57 7.02 -8.43 -0.93
CA LEU A 57 7.05 -9.44 0.12
C LEU A 57 7.97 -10.64 -0.19
N GLY A 58 8.65 -10.61 -1.34
CA GLY A 58 9.63 -11.62 -1.76
C GLY A 58 9.07 -12.70 -2.68
N GLY A 59 7.89 -12.50 -3.27
CA GLY A 59 7.36 -13.32 -4.36
C GLY A 59 7.96 -12.96 -5.73
N PRO A 60 7.36 -13.46 -6.83
CA PRO A 60 7.81 -13.16 -8.19
C PRO A 60 7.86 -11.66 -8.52
N LEU A 61 8.75 -11.27 -9.43
CA LEU A 61 9.03 -9.87 -9.79
C LEU A 61 7.97 -9.26 -10.74
N LEU A 62 6.69 -9.59 -10.54
CA LEU A 62 5.58 -9.28 -11.46
C LEU A 62 5.51 -7.79 -11.81
N TYR A 63 5.75 -6.91 -10.83
CA TYR A 63 5.73 -5.48 -11.08
C TYR A 63 6.89 -5.05 -11.98
N ASN A 64 8.10 -5.54 -11.71
CA ASN A 64 9.28 -5.15 -12.50
C ASN A 64 9.22 -5.69 -13.93
N GLU A 65 8.69 -6.89 -14.11
CA GLU A 65 8.55 -7.54 -15.41
C GLU A 65 7.64 -6.73 -16.35
N GLU A 66 6.57 -6.14 -15.83
CA GLU A 66 5.62 -5.37 -16.64
C GLU A 66 5.89 -3.86 -16.66
N HIS A 67 6.25 -3.27 -15.51
CA HIS A 67 6.32 -1.80 -15.34
C HIS A 67 7.74 -1.26 -15.19
N GLY A 68 8.75 -2.14 -15.18
CA GLY A 68 10.14 -1.82 -14.88
C GLY A 68 10.36 -1.47 -13.40
N HIS A 69 11.53 -0.89 -13.10
CA HIS A 69 11.86 -0.51 -11.72
C HIS A 69 10.75 0.35 -11.06
N PRO A 70 10.40 0.09 -9.78
CA PRO A 70 9.23 0.73 -9.17
C PRO A 70 9.31 2.25 -9.16
N LYS A 71 10.49 2.80 -8.85
CA LYS A 71 10.73 4.26 -8.74
C LYS A 71 9.59 4.96 -8.01
N LEU A 72 9.12 4.37 -6.90
CA LEU A 72 7.84 4.69 -6.27
C LEU A 72 7.69 6.19 -6.04
N ARG A 73 8.70 6.83 -5.43
CA ARG A 73 8.63 8.27 -5.14
C ARG A 73 8.39 9.11 -6.39
N MET A 74 9.09 8.82 -7.49
CA MET A 74 8.88 9.52 -8.78
C MET A 74 7.43 9.35 -9.26
N ARG A 75 6.88 8.14 -9.18
CA ARG A 75 5.50 7.86 -9.62
C ARG A 75 4.44 8.48 -8.71
N HIS A 76 4.80 8.80 -7.47
CA HIS A 76 3.92 9.44 -6.49
C HIS A 76 4.04 10.98 -6.49
N LEU A 77 5.04 11.58 -7.15
CA LEU A 77 5.21 13.05 -7.24
C LEU A 77 4.01 13.82 -7.82
N PRO A 78 3.24 13.28 -8.79
CA PRO A 78 2.09 14.01 -9.34
C PRO A 78 0.91 14.14 -8.37
N PHE A 79 0.91 13.41 -7.25
CA PHE A 79 -0.20 13.40 -6.30
C PHE A 79 0.19 14.13 -5.01
N GLU A 80 -0.75 14.87 -4.44
CA GLU A 80 -0.55 15.59 -3.19
C GLU A 80 -0.61 14.60 -2.01
N ILE A 81 0.55 14.19 -1.50
CA ILE A 81 0.66 13.23 -0.38
C ILE A 81 1.14 13.99 0.85
N THR A 82 0.17 14.41 1.67
CA THR A 82 0.37 15.07 2.96
C THR A 82 0.59 14.04 4.09
N PRO A 83 1.06 14.46 5.28
CA PRO A 83 1.09 13.62 6.47
C PRO A 83 -0.25 12.92 6.79
N SER A 84 -1.38 13.64 6.75
CA SER A 84 -2.71 13.09 7.03
C SER A 84 -3.13 12.07 5.99
N ARG A 85 -2.85 12.30 4.70
CA ARG A 85 -3.13 11.30 3.65
C ARG A 85 -2.26 10.05 3.80
N LYS A 86 -1.01 10.20 4.21
CA LYS A 86 -0.13 9.07 4.53
C LYS A 86 -0.69 8.29 5.72
N ASP A 87 -1.13 8.95 6.78
CA ASP A 87 -1.73 8.30 7.95
C ASP A 87 -3.07 7.62 7.63
N ALA A 88 -3.92 8.26 6.82
CA ALA A 88 -5.16 7.68 6.30
C ALA A 88 -4.91 6.41 5.47
N TRP A 89 -3.90 6.44 4.59
CA TRP A 89 -3.49 5.28 3.79
C TRP A 89 -3.01 4.13 4.69
N LEU A 90 -2.18 4.43 5.69
CA LEU A 90 -1.68 3.43 6.65
C LEU A 90 -2.80 2.86 7.52
N SER A 91 -3.76 3.70 7.94
CA SER A 91 -4.94 3.25 8.67
C SER A 91 -5.81 2.30 7.84
N CYS A 92 -6.00 2.59 6.55
CA CYS A 92 -6.71 1.69 5.64
C CYS A 92 -5.97 0.35 5.49
N MET A 93 -4.63 0.36 5.44
CA MET A 93 -3.82 -0.85 5.33
C MET A 93 -3.88 -1.70 6.61
N ASP A 94 -3.74 -1.08 7.78
CA ASP A 94 -3.85 -1.74 9.08
C ASP A 94 -5.23 -2.43 9.25
N GLN A 95 -6.31 -1.70 8.96
CA GLN A 95 -7.66 -2.26 8.96
C GLN A 95 -7.84 -3.41 7.94
N ALA A 96 -7.20 -3.32 6.77
CA ALA A 96 -7.23 -4.39 5.78
C ALA A 96 -6.50 -5.65 6.27
N LEU A 97 -5.35 -5.49 6.91
CA LEU A 97 -4.60 -6.59 7.51
C LEU A 97 -5.40 -7.30 8.60
N VAL A 98 -6.08 -6.54 9.47
CA VAL A 98 -7.01 -7.09 10.46
C VAL A 98 -8.16 -7.85 9.78
N LYS A 99 -8.76 -7.27 8.72
CA LYS A 99 -9.89 -7.87 8.00
C LYS A 99 -9.54 -9.21 7.35
N VAL A 100 -8.35 -9.34 6.77
CA VAL A 100 -7.88 -10.61 6.18
C VAL A 100 -7.28 -11.57 7.20
N LYS A 101 -7.37 -11.22 8.49
CA LYS A 101 -6.86 -11.99 9.63
C LYS A 101 -5.38 -12.31 9.47
N MET A 102 -4.59 -11.31 9.09
CA MET A 102 -3.14 -11.47 9.01
C MET A 102 -2.58 -11.82 10.39
N GLU A 103 -1.88 -12.95 10.49
CA GLU A 103 -1.31 -13.41 11.76
C GLU A 103 -0.05 -12.63 12.12
N GLU A 104 0.21 -12.50 13.42
CA GLU A 104 1.53 -12.04 13.89
C GLU A 104 2.60 -13.13 13.64
N PRO A 105 3.84 -12.76 13.32
CA PRO A 105 4.37 -11.40 13.29
C PRO A 105 4.16 -10.68 11.94
N TYR A 106 3.51 -11.32 10.96
CA TYR A 106 3.43 -10.79 9.59
C TYR A 106 2.59 -9.53 9.49
N HIS A 107 1.55 -9.41 10.31
CA HIS A 107 0.79 -8.18 10.44
C HIS A 107 1.70 -6.98 10.75
N THR A 108 2.42 -7.05 11.87
CA THR A 108 3.37 -6.02 12.28
C THR A 108 4.46 -5.79 11.23
N ILE A 109 5.09 -6.86 10.72
CA ILE A 109 6.19 -6.74 9.76
C ILE A 109 5.76 -6.04 8.47
N VAL A 110 4.58 -6.39 7.93
CA VAL A 110 4.06 -5.79 6.69
C VAL A 110 3.74 -4.32 6.93
N LEU A 111 3.05 -4.01 8.03
CA LEU A 111 2.68 -2.64 8.37
C LEU A 111 3.91 -1.75 8.58
N GLU A 112 4.93 -2.22 9.30
CA GLU A 112 6.19 -1.48 9.53
C GLU A 112 6.94 -1.20 8.23
N ARG A 113 7.04 -2.21 7.35
CA ARG A 113 7.70 -2.05 6.03
C ARG A 113 6.97 -1.01 5.19
N LEU A 114 5.64 -1.09 5.13
CA LEU A 114 4.83 -0.14 4.37
C LEU A 114 4.83 1.25 4.99
N THR A 115 4.90 1.37 6.30
CA THR A 115 5.05 2.65 7.01
C THR A 115 6.30 3.38 6.54
N ARG A 116 7.45 2.71 6.50
CA ARG A 116 8.70 3.28 5.99
C ARG A 116 8.58 3.72 4.53
N THR A 117 7.93 2.93 3.69
CA THR A 117 7.69 3.28 2.29
C THR A 117 6.77 4.50 2.18
N ALA A 118 5.65 4.53 2.91
CA ALA A 118 4.68 5.61 2.89
C ALA A 118 5.31 6.94 3.34
N HIS A 119 6.15 6.92 4.38
CA HIS A 119 6.93 8.09 4.78
C HIS A 119 7.79 8.66 3.64
N HIS A 120 8.39 7.79 2.82
CA HIS A 120 9.20 8.22 1.68
C HIS A 120 8.37 8.80 0.52
N MET A 121 7.05 8.51 0.46
CA MET A 121 6.16 9.00 -0.59
C MET A 121 5.63 10.41 -0.31
N MET A 122 5.63 10.87 0.95
CA MET A 122 5.21 12.22 1.30
C MET A 122 5.98 13.26 0.50
N ASN A 123 5.23 14.21 -0.07
CA ASN A 123 5.77 15.21 -0.99
C ASN A 123 5.13 16.60 -0.82
N THR A 124 4.13 16.72 0.05
CA THR A 124 3.43 17.98 0.36
C THR A 124 3.40 18.16 1.89
N PRO A 125 3.70 19.35 2.42
CA PRO A 125 3.49 19.63 3.85
C PRO A 125 2.00 19.55 4.21
N GLU A 126 1.66 19.56 5.49
CA GLU A 126 0.26 19.79 5.82
C GLU A 126 -0.16 21.20 5.44
N ASN A 127 -1.35 21.33 4.84
CA ASN A 127 -1.98 22.63 4.76
C ASN A 127 -2.55 22.94 6.14
N GLU A 128 -1.86 23.82 6.88
CA GLU A 128 -2.55 24.64 7.88
C GLU A 128 -3.70 25.30 7.12
N LYS A 129 -4.94 24.82 7.31
CA LYS A 129 -6.10 25.55 6.83
C LYS A 129 -5.97 26.93 7.43
N GLY A 130 -5.63 27.91 6.59
CA GLY A 130 -5.65 29.30 6.97
C GLY A 130 -6.99 29.55 7.64
N GLU A 131 -6.93 29.90 8.92
CA GLU A 131 -8.03 30.55 9.60
C GLU A 131 -8.30 31.84 8.82
N SER A 132 -9.17 31.74 7.82
CA SER A 132 -9.83 32.91 7.27
C SER A 132 -10.89 33.29 8.29
N MET A 133 -10.49 34.10 9.27
CA MET A 133 -11.39 35.00 9.98
C MET A 133 -11.26 36.39 9.40
#